data_AF-A0A540VNB2-F1
#
_entry.id   AF-A0A540VNB2-F1
#
_cell.length_a   1.000
_cell.length_b   1.000
_cell.length_c   1.000
_cell.angle_alpha   90.00
_cell.angle_beta   90.00
_cell.angle_gamma   90.00
#
_symmetry.space_group_name_H-M   'P 1'
#
loop_
_entity.id
_entity.type
_entity.pdbx_description
1 polymer ?
#
loop_
_entity_poly.entity_id
_entity_poly.type
_entity_poly.pdbx_seq_one_letter_code
_entity_poly.pdbx_strand_id
1 'polypeptide(L)'
;MPRDDTAIDVVLFTGEDERAACASAIIAATEAIIADVPMVADSERWFRHSRQAIQTHRDGPTLDAAGLPPLVTALAKIMPRPSAEANHQHWLDATREVQVATTPAFGLVRVDDLYDRNQARRAGQIWQRMHLWATTQGLAMQPLNQPIERVDRERQLDAPPRFVQALEQLMQRPHRAPTFMFRVGYPAREASPSPRRSVAQVLQS
;
A
#
# COMPACT_ATOMS: atom_id res chain seq x y z
N MET A 1 -22.25 22.49 11.02
CA MET A 1 -22.18 21.28 11.88
C MET A 1 -20.74 21.08 12.30
N PRO A 2 -20.47 20.84 13.60
CA PRO A 2 -19.15 20.38 14.01
C PRO A 2 -18.88 19.07 13.26
N ARG A 3 -17.70 18.94 12.63
CA ARG A 3 -17.31 17.69 12.00
C ARG A 3 -17.13 16.68 13.11
N ASP A 4 -17.88 15.59 13.06
CA ASP A 4 -17.75 14.49 14.00
C ASP A 4 -16.45 13.74 13.68
N ASP A 5 -15.32 14.38 14.02
CA ASP A 5 -13.95 13.88 13.86
C ASP A 5 -13.67 12.70 14.81
N THR A 6 -14.67 12.24 15.55
CA THR A 6 -14.56 11.07 16.42
C THR A 6 -14.49 9.77 15.63
N ALA A 7 -15.10 9.65 14.44
CA ALA A 7 -15.26 8.37 13.74
C ALA A 7 -14.00 7.83 13.00
N ILE A 8 -12.91 8.60 12.93
CA ILE A 8 -11.67 8.19 12.25
C ILE A 8 -10.48 8.57 13.10
N ASP A 9 -9.54 7.65 13.27
CA ASP A 9 -8.28 7.95 13.93
C ASP A 9 -7.08 7.31 13.24
N VAL A 10 -5.90 7.78 13.63
CA VAL A 10 -4.62 7.35 13.10
C VAL A 10 -3.77 6.88 14.26
N VAL A 11 -3.25 5.67 14.15
CA VAL A 11 -2.28 5.10 15.10
C VAL A 11 -0.93 5.02 14.42
N LEU A 12 0.12 5.36 15.16
CA LEU A 12 1.50 5.17 14.73
C LEU A 12 2.15 4.08 15.58
N PHE A 13 2.94 3.24 14.93
CA PHE A 13 3.68 2.15 15.54
C PHE A 13 5.17 2.46 15.39
N THR A 14 5.80 2.83 16.51
CA THR A 14 7.22 3.25 16.55
C THR A 14 8.05 2.35 17.44
N GLY A 15 7.43 1.62 18.37
CA GLY A 15 8.10 0.65 19.21
C GLY A 15 8.68 -0.50 18.40
N GLU A 16 9.76 -1.12 18.88
CA GLU A 16 10.40 -2.24 18.19
C GLU A 16 9.44 -3.42 18.00
N ASP A 17 8.76 -3.85 19.07
CA ASP A 17 7.80 -4.95 19.02
C ASP A 17 6.59 -4.63 18.13
N GLU A 18 6.10 -3.39 18.17
CA GLU A 18 4.98 -2.95 17.33
C GLU A 18 5.36 -2.97 15.85
N ARG A 19 6.57 -2.50 15.52
CA ARG A 19 7.10 -2.51 14.15
C ARG A 19 7.34 -3.94 13.67
N ALA A 20 7.87 -4.82 14.52
CA ALA A 20 8.07 -6.23 14.19
C ALA A 20 6.73 -6.93 13.92
N ALA A 21 5.71 -6.65 14.72
CA ALA A 21 4.38 -7.22 14.52
C ALA A 21 3.70 -6.68 13.24
N CYS A 22 3.84 -5.38 12.94
CA CYS A 22 3.40 -4.80 11.66
C CYS A 22 4.11 -5.44 10.46
N ALA A 23 5.43 -5.59 10.54
CA ALA A 23 6.25 -6.22 9.50
C ALA A 23 5.80 -7.66 9.23
N SER A 24 5.59 -8.44 10.29
CA SER A 24 5.09 -9.82 10.20
C SER A 24 3.72 -9.88 9.49
N ALA A 25 2.78 -9.02 9.88
CA ALA A 25 1.46 -8.97 9.24
C ALA A 25 1.54 -8.61 7.75
N ILE A 26 2.38 -7.65 7.36
CA ILE A 26 2.58 -7.25 5.97
C ILE A 26 3.22 -8.37 5.14
N ILE A 27 4.25 -9.05 5.67
CA ILE A 27 4.91 -10.17 5.01
C ILE A 27 3.92 -11.31 4.81
N ALA A 28 3.21 -11.73 5.87
CA ALA A 28 2.23 -12.82 5.80
C ALA A 28 1.09 -12.49 4.83
N ALA A 29 0.64 -11.24 4.78
CA ALA A 29 -0.38 -10.80 3.82
C ALA A 29 0.14 -10.85 2.39
N THR A 30 1.39 -10.44 2.16
CA THR A 30 2.04 -10.50 0.84
C THR A 30 2.17 -11.95 0.36
N GLU A 31 2.62 -12.86 1.22
CA GLU A 31 2.68 -14.30 0.92
C GLU A 31 1.30 -14.88 0.60
N ALA A 32 0.27 -14.51 1.36
CA ALA A 32 -1.10 -14.94 1.10
C ALA A 32 -1.67 -14.39 -0.22
N ILE A 33 -1.33 -13.15 -0.61
CA ILE A 33 -1.71 -12.57 -1.91
C ILE A 33 -1.03 -13.34 -3.04
N ILE A 34 0.27 -13.60 -2.93
CA ILE A 34 1.03 -14.33 -3.96
C ILE A 34 0.49 -15.75 -4.15
N ALA A 35 0.02 -16.39 -3.08
CA ALA A 35 -0.62 -17.70 -3.14
C ALA A 35 -2.06 -17.68 -3.71
N ASP A 36 -2.71 -16.52 -3.80
CA ASP A 36 -4.09 -16.35 -4.27
C ASP A 36 -4.09 -15.96 -5.76
N VAL A 37 -4.21 -16.97 -6.64
CA VAL A 37 -4.14 -16.82 -8.10
C VAL A 37 -5.06 -15.70 -8.64
N PRO A 38 -6.35 -15.59 -8.23
CA PRO A 38 -7.19 -14.45 -8.60
C PRO A 38 -6.62 -13.08 -8.21
N MET A 39 -6.12 -12.91 -6.97
CA MET A 39 -5.56 -11.62 -6.54
C MET A 39 -4.31 -11.25 -7.34
N VAL A 40 -3.44 -12.24 -7.61
CA VAL A 40 -2.27 -12.07 -8.49
C VAL A 40 -2.70 -11.61 -9.87
N ALA A 41 -3.68 -12.30 -10.49
CA ALA A 41 -4.15 -11.97 -11.83
C ALA A 41 -4.72 -10.54 -11.90
N ASP A 42 -5.46 -10.12 -10.88
CA ASP A 42 -5.99 -8.77 -10.79
C ASP A 42 -4.90 -7.71 -10.58
N SER A 43 -3.88 -8.00 -9.76
CA SER A 43 -2.72 -7.12 -9.59
C SER A 43 -1.92 -6.94 -10.89
N GLU A 44 -1.61 -8.05 -11.58
CA GLU A 44 -0.85 -8.04 -12.84
C GLU A 44 -1.53 -7.22 -13.95
N ARG A 45 -2.86 -7.17 -13.98
CA ARG A 45 -3.62 -6.34 -14.93
C ARG A 45 -3.33 -4.85 -14.79
N TRP A 46 -2.87 -4.39 -13.63
CA TRP A 46 -2.56 -2.99 -13.37
C TRP A 46 -1.10 -2.62 -13.65
N PHE A 47 -0.18 -3.58 -13.77
CA PHE A 47 1.22 -3.25 -14.08
C PHE A 47 1.39 -2.77 -15.52
N ARG A 48 2.31 -1.81 -15.72
CA ARG A 48 2.71 -1.32 -17.05
C ARG A 48 4.19 -1.59 -17.27
N HIS A 49 4.48 -2.60 -18.09
CA HIS A 49 5.84 -3.07 -18.35
C HIS A 49 6.49 -2.47 -19.61
N SER A 50 5.71 -1.87 -20.51
CA SER A 50 6.21 -1.28 -21.75
C SER A 50 5.96 0.21 -21.83
N ARG A 51 6.84 0.93 -22.55
CA ARG A 51 6.64 2.36 -22.83
C ARG A 51 5.31 2.62 -23.52
N GLN A 52 4.89 1.74 -24.43
CA GLN A 52 3.61 1.84 -25.11
C GLN A 52 2.43 1.72 -24.14
N ALA A 53 2.45 0.74 -23.23
CA ALA A 53 1.40 0.57 -22.22
C ALA A 53 1.34 1.77 -21.26
N ILE A 54 2.51 2.28 -20.83
CA ILE A 54 2.61 3.48 -20.00
C ILE A 54 1.99 4.69 -20.71
N GLN A 55 2.32 4.91 -21.98
CA GLN A 55 1.81 6.06 -22.72
C GLN A 55 0.32 5.96 -23.06
N THR A 56 -0.17 4.74 -23.28
CA THR A 56 -1.57 4.47 -23.62
C THR A 56 -2.48 4.63 -22.40
N HIS A 57 -2.14 3.96 -21.29
CA HIS A 57 -3.02 3.92 -20.12
C HIS A 57 -2.74 5.04 -19.10
N ARG A 58 -1.46 5.44 -18.97
CA ARG A 58 -1.00 6.49 -18.04
C ARG A 58 -1.48 6.29 -16.60
N ASP A 59 -1.53 5.04 -16.17
CA ASP A 59 -1.94 4.60 -14.84
C ASP A 59 -1.09 3.40 -14.41
N GLY A 60 -1.41 2.84 -13.25
CA GLY A 60 -0.80 1.60 -12.77
C GLY A 60 0.65 1.73 -12.29
N PRO A 61 1.17 0.70 -11.60
CA PRO A 61 2.57 0.65 -11.20
C PRO A 61 3.51 0.49 -12.41
N THR A 62 4.66 1.14 -12.33
CA THR A 62 5.73 1.07 -13.32
C THR A 62 7.06 0.77 -12.63
N LEU A 63 8.01 0.20 -13.38
CA LEU A 63 9.37 -0.05 -12.89
C LEU A 63 10.07 1.25 -12.42
N ASP A 64 9.79 2.37 -13.10
CA ASP A 64 10.35 3.69 -12.76
C ASP A 64 9.89 4.24 -11.43
N ALA A 65 8.69 3.87 -10.99
CA ALA A 65 8.12 4.29 -9.72
C ALA A 65 8.32 3.26 -8.60
N ALA A 66 9.05 2.17 -8.85
CA ALA A 66 9.22 1.06 -7.90
C ALA A 66 10.24 1.36 -6.78
N GLY A 67 10.93 2.51 -6.81
CA GLY A 67 11.93 2.88 -5.78
C GLY A 67 13.26 2.15 -5.89
N LEU A 68 13.52 1.49 -7.03
CA LEU A 68 14.78 0.82 -7.32
C LEU A 68 15.92 1.82 -7.55
N PRO A 69 17.20 1.43 -7.29
CA PRO A 69 18.34 2.25 -7.67
C PRO A 69 18.33 2.58 -9.19
N PRO A 70 18.81 3.77 -9.62
CA PRO A 70 18.76 4.16 -11.04
C PRO A 70 19.44 3.17 -11.99
N LEU A 71 20.60 2.64 -11.60
CA LEU A 71 21.33 1.64 -12.39
C LEU A 71 20.56 0.32 -12.50
N VAL A 72 19.97 -0.15 -11.40
CA VAL A 72 19.11 -1.35 -11.39
C VAL A 72 17.90 -1.14 -12.28
N THR A 73 17.27 0.03 -12.20
CA THR A 73 16.13 0.40 -13.06
C THR A 73 16.51 0.42 -14.53
N ALA A 74 17.67 0.98 -14.88
CA ALA A 74 18.17 1.02 -16.26
C ALA A 74 18.45 -0.39 -16.81
N LEU A 75 19.09 -1.26 -16.02
CA LEU A 75 19.34 -2.65 -16.41
C LEU A 75 18.04 -3.45 -16.55
N ALA A 76 17.12 -3.32 -15.58
CA ALA A 76 15.83 -4.02 -15.59
C ALA A 76 14.94 -3.63 -16.78
N LYS A 77 15.13 -2.44 -17.37
CA LYS A 77 14.44 -2.03 -18.61
C LYS A 77 14.96 -2.69 -19.88
N ILE A 78 16.19 -3.22 -19.85
CA ILE A 78 16.83 -3.87 -21.00
C ILE A 78 16.60 -5.39 -20.95
N MET A 79 16.43 -5.93 -19.75
CA MET A 79 16.18 -7.36 -19.54
C MET A 79 14.80 -7.80 -20.04
N PRO A 80 14.64 -9.07 -20.46
CA PRO A 80 13.33 -9.65 -20.69
C PRO A 80 12.45 -9.52 -19.44
N ARG A 81 11.13 -9.41 -19.65
CA ARG A 81 10.18 -9.37 -18.54
C ARG A 81 10.36 -10.63 -17.68
N PRO A 82 10.47 -10.52 -16.36
CA PRO A 82 10.50 -11.69 -15.49
C PRO A 82 9.19 -12.47 -15.62
N SER A 83 9.23 -13.77 -15.28
CA SER A 83 7.99 -14.53 -15.09
C SER A 83 7.14 -13.88 -13.98
N ALA A 84 5.83 -14.14 -13.98
CA ALA A 84 4.95 -13.66 -12.91
C ALA A 84 5.47 -14.12 -11.52
N GLU A 85 5.85 -15.38 -11.41
CA GLU A 85 6.47 -15.94 -10.21
C GLU A 85 7.72 -15.17 -9.76
N ALA A 86 8.63 -14.85 -10.68
CA ALA A 86 9.83 -14.08 -10.36
C ALA A 86 9.49 -12.63 -9.92
N ASN A 87 8.48 -11.99 -10.53
CA ASN A 87 8.00 -10.68 -10.08
C ASN A 87 7.42 -10.72 -8.67
N HIS A 88 6.64 -11.75 -8.35
CA HIS A 88 6.05 -11.94 -7.04
C HIS A 88 7.11 -12.20 -5.97
N GLN A 89 8.09 -13.04 -6.27
CA GLN A 89 9.22 -13.25 -5.37
C GLN A 89 10.00 -11.96 -5.14
N HIS A 90 10.27 -11.20 -6.21
CA HIS A 90 10.95 -9.91 -6.07
C HIS A 90 10.14 -8.90 -5.24
N TRP A 91 8.81 -8.91 -5.38
CA TRP A 91 7.94 -8.09 -4.54
C TRP A 91 7.99 -8.51 -3.07
N LEU A 92 7.95 -9.81 -2.78
CA LEU A 92 8.08 -10.31 -1.41
C LEU A 92 9.44 -9.96 -0.80
N ASP A 93 10.53 -10.16 -1.56
CA ASP A 93 11.88 -9.83 -1.12
C ASP A 93 12.03 -8.32 -0.87
N ALA A 94 11.53 -7.48 -1.78
CA ALA A 94 11.52 -6.04 -1.59
C ALA A 94 10.70 -5.63 -0.36
N THR A 95 9.56 -6.30 -0.13
CA THR A 95 8.71 -6.06 1.03
C THR A 95 9.45 -6.39 2.32
N ARG A 96 10.04 -7.58 2.41
CA ARG A 96 10.74 -8.11 3.58
C ARG A 96 12.05 -7.37 3.86
N GLU A 97 12.94 -7.30 2.88
CA GLU A 97 14.33 -6.87 3.07
C GLU A 97 14.51 -5.36 2.98
N VAL A 98 13.55 -4.65 2.39
CA VAL A 98 13.62 -3.19 2.23
C VAL A 98 12.45 -2.52 2.92
N GLN A 99 11.22 -2.88 2.57
CA GLN A 99 10.08 -2.04 2.93
C GLN A 99 9.82 -2.03 4.44
N VAL A 100 9.72 -3.21 5.03
CA VAL A 100 9.44 -3.38 6.46
C VAL A 100 10.71 -3.38 7.31
N ALA A 101 11.85 -3.85 6.78
CA ALA A 101 13.12 -3.88 7.53
C ALA A 101 13.69 -2.48 7.79
N THR A 102 13.51 -1.52 6.87
CA THR A 102 14.15 -0.20 6.97
C THR A 102 13.23 0.90 7.51
N THR A 103 11.95 0.60 7.77
CA THR A 103 11.01 1.65 8.13
C THR A 103 11.11 2.04 9.61
N PRO A 104 11.21 3.34 9.92
CA PRO A 104 11.25 3.81 11.29
C PRO A 104 9.87 3.83 11.96
N ALA A 105 8.77 3.84 11.18
CA ALA A 105 7.42 3.83 11.72
C ALA A 105 6.40 3.31 10.71
N PHE A 106 5.41 2.60 11.23
CA PHE A 106 4.16 2.30 10.51
C PHE A 106 3.04 3.19 11.02
N GLY A 107 1.98 3.28 10.23
CA GLY A 107 0.73 3.86 10.70
C GLY A 107 -0.48 3.20 10.07
N LEU A 108 -1.62 3.42 10.73
CA LEU A 108 -2.88 2.82 10.38
C LEU A 108 -4.01 3.82 10.58
N VAL A 109 -4.76 4.06 9.51
CA VAL A 109 -6.03 4.80 9.57
C VAL A 109 -7.13 3.80 9.87
N ARG A 110 -7.96 4.13 10.85
CA ARG A 110 -9.08 3.30 11.31
C ARG A 110 -10.39 4.04 11.24
N VAL A 111 -11.45 3.27 11.06
CA VAL A 111 -12.83 3.73 10.90
C VAL A 111 -13.74 2.89 11.80
N ASP A 112 -14.93 3.38 12.12
CA ASP A 112 -15.89 2.61 12.90
C ASP A 112 -16.55 1.51 12.04
N ASP A 113 -16.81 1.79 10.75
CA ASP A 113 -17.30 0.80 9.77
C ASP A 113 -16.44 0.83 8.51
N LEU A 114 -15.76 -0.29 8.23
CA LEU A 114 -14.89 -0.47 7.08
C LEU A 114 -15.62 -0.30 5.74
N TYR A 115 -16.92 -0.55 5.71
CA TYR A 115 -17.72 -0.60 4.50
C TYR A 115 -18.69 0.58 4.35
N ASP A 116 -18.63 1.54 5.28
CA ASP A 116 -19.28 2.84 5.11
C ASP A 116 -18.47 3.70 4.11
N ARG A 117 -19.13 4.05 3.00
CA ARG A 117 -18.51 4.83 1.92
C ARG A 117 -18.10 6.25 2.35
N ASN A 118 -18.83 6.87 3.28
CA ASN A 118 -18.47 8.20 3.79
C ASN A 118 -17.21 8.12 4.65
N GLN A 119 -17.08 7.08 5.46
CA GLN A 119 -15.88 6.84 6.26
C GLN A 119 -14.68 6.52 5.37
N ALA A 120 -14.83 5.67 4.35
CA ALA A 120 -13.77 5.40 3.37
C ALA A 120 -13.30 6.68 2.66
N ARG A 121 -14.23 7.55 2.22
CA ARG A 121 -13.88 8.84 1.60
C ARG A 121 -13.13 9.74 2.58
N ARG A 122 -13.58 9.84 3.82
CA ARG A 122 -12.94 10.68 4.86
C ARG A 122 -11.56 10.14 5.24
N ALA A 123 -11.39 8.82 5.32
CA ALA A 123 -10.08 8.19 5.54
C ALA A 123 -9.10 8.54 4.40
N GLY A 124 -9.55 8.48 3.14
CA GLY A 124 -8.75 8.93 2.00
C GLY A 124 -8.38 10.43 2.05
N GLN A 125 -9.29 11.30 2.50
CA GLN A 125 -9.00 12.72 2.71
C GLN A 125 -7.95 12.94 3.81
N ILE A 126 -8.05 12.20 4.92
CA ILE A 126 -7.08 12.25 6.03
C ILE A 126 -5.72 11.76 5.55
N TRP A 127 -5.66 10.61 4.88
CA TRP A 127 -4.43 10.08 4.26
C TRP A 127 -3.77 11.13 3.37
N GLN A 128 -4.51 11.72 2.43
CA GLN A 128 -3.94 12.70 1.50
C GLN A 128 -3.43 13.95 2.21
N ARG A 129 -4.13 14.44 3.25
CA ARG A 129 -3.70 15.58 4.05
C ARG A 129 -2.42 15.27 4.82
N MET A 130 -2.34 14.11 5.46
CA MET A 130 -1.13 13.65 6.15
C MET A 130 0.03 13.50 5.18
N HIS A 131 -0.20 12.88 4.02
CA HIS A 131 0.84 12.64 3.02
C HIS A 131 1.42 13.95 2.44
N LEU A 132 0.55 14.92 2.12
CA LEU A 132 0.99 16.24 1.67
C LEU A 132 1.75 16.98 2.78
N TRP A 133 1.24 16.96 4.02
CA TRP A 133 1.93 17.57 5.15
C TRP A 133 3.31 16.93 5.38
N ALA A 134 3.39 15.60 5.43
CA ALA A 134 4.64 14.86 5.59
C ALA A 134 5.67 15.24 4.50
N THR A 135 5.23 15.43 3.25
CA THR A 135 6.10 15.89 2.16
C THR A 135 6.69 17.27 2.46
N THR A 136 5.91 18.21 3.02
CA THR A 136 6.44 19.53 3.44
C THR A 136 7.45 19.43 4.59
N GLN A 137 7.47 18.31 5.31
CA GLN A 137 8.42 18.02 6.39
C GLN A 137 9.61 17.16 5.94
N GLY A 138 9.74 16.89 4.64
CA GLY A 138 10.82 16.03 4.10
C GLY A 138 10.64 14.54 4.38
N LEU A 139 9.44 14.11 4.78
CA LEU A 139 9.10 12.71 5.01
C LEU A 139 8.51 12.09 3.74
N ALA A 140 8.87 10.83 3.49
CA ALA A 140 8.23 9.98 2.51
C ALA A 140 7.22 9.07 3.20
N MET A 141 6.07 8.85 2.56
CA MET A 141 5.08 7.87 3.01
C MET A 141 4.70 6.94 1.87
N GLN A 142 4.44 5.68 2.19
CA GLN A 142 4.01 4.68 1.21
C GLN A 142 2.88 3.84 1.80
N PRO A 143 1.76 3.64 1.07
CA PRO A 143 0.76 2.66 1.44
C PRO A 143 1.35 1.24 1.45
N LEU A 144 1.02 0.46 2.48
CA LEU A 144 1.31 -0.96 2.61
C LEU A 144 0.03 -1.69 3.02
N ASN A 145 -0.94 -1.67 2.11
CA ASN A 145 -2.30 -2.13 2.37
C ASN A 145 -2.49 -3.64 2.21
N GLN A 146 -1.43 -4.44 2.03
CA GLN A 146 -1.54 -5.88 1.84
C GLN A 146 -2.40 -6.56 2.93
N PRO A 147 -2.25 -6.25 4.24
CA PRO A 147 -3.13 -6.81 5.26
C PRO A 147 -4.60 -6.38 5.12
N ILE A 148 -4.85 -5.14 4.67
CA ILE A 148 -6.19 -4.61 4.45
C ILE A 148 -6.86 -5.30 3.26
N GLU A 149 -6.14 -5.47 2.15
CA GLU A 149 -6.61 -6.21 0.98
C GLU A 149 -6.96 -7.67 1.34
N ARG A 150 -6.20 -8.26 2.25
CA ARG A 150 -6.51 -9.60 2.78
C ARG A 150 -7.76 -9.64 3.64
N VAL A 151 -8.05 -8.62 4.44
CA VAL A 151 -9.32 -8.50 5.18
C VAL A 151 -10.51 -8.49 4.20
N ASP A 152 -10.44 -7.67 3.15
CA ASP A 152 -11.48 -7.61 2.13
C ASP A 152 -11.63 -8.94 1.39
N ARG A 153 -10.51 -9.60 1.09
CA ARG A 153 -10.50 -10.92 0.42
C ARG A 153 -11.08 -12.02 1.30
N GLU A 154 -10.77 -12.04 2.60
CA GLU A 154 -11.36 -12.98 3.56
C GLU A 154 -12.88 -12.83 3.58
N ARG A 155 -13.38 -11.59 3.67
CA ARG A 155 -14.82 -11.33 3.61
C ARG A 155 -15.42 -11.74 2.26
N GLN A 156 -14.78 -11.41 1.15
CA GLN A 156 -15.27 -11.74 -0.19
C GLN A 156 -15.51 -13.25 -0.37
N LEU A 157 -14.67 -14.07 0.27
CA LEU A 157 -14.71 -15.53 0.18
C LEU A 157 -15.45 -16.20 1.35
N ASP A 158 -15.99 -15.44 2.30
CA ASP A 158 -16.52 -15.94 3.57
C ASP A 158 -15.51 -16.87 4.30
N ALA A 159 -14.23 -16.49 4.25
CA ALA A 159 -13.13 -17.23 4.82
C ALA A 159 -12.90 -16.88 6.31
N PRO A 160 -12.19 -17.72 7.08
CA PRO A 160 -11.82 -17.38 8.45
C PRO A 160 -11.08 -16.03 8.54
N PRO A 161 -11.42 -15.14 9.49
CA PRO A 161 -10.96 -13.74 9.51
C PRO A 161 -9.56 -13.61 10.15
N ARG A 162 -8.55 -14.27 9.57
CA ARG A 162 -7.20 -14.34 10.14
C ARG A 162 -6.50 -12.99 10.14
N PHE A 163 -6.62 -12.23 9.05
CA PHE A 163 -5.98 -10.91 8.96
C PHE A 163 -6.72 -9.86 9.78
N VAL A 164 -8.04 -9.98 9.95
CA VAL A 164 -8.79 -9.15 10.92
C VAL A 164 -8.24 -9.36 12.32
N GLN A 165 -8.13 -10.62 12.76
CA GLN A 165 -7.62 -10.96 14.09
C GLN A 165 -6.17 -10.48 14.29
N ALA A 166 -5.31 -10.64 13.29
CA ALA A 166 -3.93 -10.17 13.35
C ALA A 166 -3.86 -8.64 13.51
N LEU A 167 -4.69 -7.88 12.79
CA LEU A 167 -4.73 -6.42 12.90
C LEU A 167 -5.35 -5.97 14.23
N GLU A 168 -6.39 -6.65 14.73
CA GLU A 168 -6.97 -6.36 16.05
C GLU A 168 -5.96 -6.50 17.19
N GLN A 169 -5.11 -7.53 17.12
CA GLN A 169 -4.04 -7.73 18.10
C GLN A 169 -3.01 -6.59 18.10
N LEU A 170 -2.71 -6.01 16.94
CA LEU A 170 -1.81 -4.85 16.84
C LEU A 170 -2.40 -3.58 17.48
N MET A 171 -3.72 -3.41 17.40
CA MET A 171 -4.35 -2.11 17.62
C MET A 171 -4.65 -1.75 19.06
N GLN A 172 -4.59 -2.71 20.01
CA GLN A 172 -4.92 -2.58 21.45
C GLN A 172 -6.30 -1.95 21.78
N ARG A 173 -7.08 -1.55 20.77
CA ARG A 173 -8.43 -0.99 20.81
C ARG A 173 -9.28 -1.73 19.77
N PRO A 174 -10.03 -2.76 20.16
CA PRO A 174 -10.69 -3.68 19.22
C PRO A 174 -11.91 -3.09 18.51
N HIS A 175 -12.37 -1.88 18.86
CA HIS A 175 -13.63 -1.33 18.37
C HIS A 175 -13.54 -0.52 17.07
N ARG A 176 -12.38 -0.47 16.41
CA ARG A 176 -12.22 0.24 15.13
C ARG A 176 -11.57 -0.62 14.07
N ALA A 177 -12.18 -0.63 12.90
CA ALA A 177 -11.72 -1.41 11.76
C ALA A 177 -10.55 -0.72 11.04
N PRO A 178 -9.50 -1.45 10.66
CA PRO A 178 -8.37 -0.91 9.92
C PRO A 178 -8.74 -0.72 8.44
N THR A 179 -8.54 0.48 7.88
CA THR A 179 -8.89 0.77 6.47
C THR A 179 -7.69 1.14 5.59
N PHE A 180 -6.59 1.63 6.19
CA PHE A 180 -5.44 2.06 5.41
C PHE A 180 -4.15 1.97 6.22
N MET A 181 -3.23 1.11 5.80
CA MET A 181 -1.93 0.93 6.42
C MET A 181 -0.83 1.58 5.58
N PHE A 182 0.15 2.18 6.25
CA PHE A 182 1.25 2.87 5.59
C PHE A 182 2.54 2.75 6.37
N ARG A 183 3.65 3.05 5.70
CA ARG A 183 4.94 3.32 6.32
C ARG A 183 5.34 4.78 6.11
N VAL A 184 6.14 5.31 7.02
CA VAL A 184 6.65 6.69 6.96
C VAL A 184 8.10 6.76 7.44
N GLY A 185 8.90 7.65 6.84
CA GLY A 185 10.28 7.89 7.24
C GLY A 185 10.99 8.88 6.34
N TYR A 186 12.28 9.09 6.59
CA TYR A 186 13.12 9.90 5.71
C TYR A 186 13.56 9.08 4.49
N PRO A 187 13.33 9.55 3.25
CA PRO A 187 13.74 8.81 2.07
C PRO A 187 15.26 8.86 1.92
N ALA A 188 15.87 7.70 1.67
CA ALA A 188 17.28 7.65 1.27
C ALA A 188 17.51 8.14 -0.17
N ARG A 189 16.45 8.15 -1.00
CA ARG A 189 16.47 8.51 -2.42
C ARG A 189 15.12 9.10 -2.83
N GLU A 190 15.15 10.02 -3.79
CA GLU A 190 13.93 10.50 -4.44
C GLU A 190 13.33 9.42 -5.35
N ALA A 191 12.00 9.34 -5.36
CA ALA A 191 11.26 8.48 -6.28
C ALA A 191 10.87 9.29 -7.53
N SER A 192 10.94 8.64 -8.71
CA SER A 192 10.44 9.28 -9.93
C SER A 192 8.92 9.40 -9.92
N PRO A 193 8.35 10.47 -10.50
CA PRO A 193 6.91 10.58 -10.65
C PRO A 193 6.32 9.40 -11.43
N SER A 194 5.22 8.84 -10.93
CA SER A 194 4.45 7.83 -11.66
C SER A 194 3.57 8.49 -12.74
N PRO A 195 3.28 7.79 -13.86
CA PRO A 195 2.45 8.34 -14.92
C PRO A 195 1.04 8.68 -14.43
N ARG A 196 0.42 9.69 -15.05
CA ARG A 196 -0.96 10.10 -14.76
C ARG A 196 -1.74 10.36 -16.04
N ARG A 197 -3.01 9.95 -16.05
CA ARG A 197 -4.00 10.35 -17.05
C ARG A 197 -4.09 11.88 -17.09
N SER A 198 -4.32 12.43 -18.28
CA SER A 198 -4.52 13.87 -18.42
C SER A 198 -5.87 14.28 -17.84
N VAL A 199 -6.01 15.57 -17.53
CA VAL A 199 -7.27 16.15 -17.01
C VAL A 199 -8.44 15.87 -17.98
N ALA A 200 -8.20 16.01 -19.29
CA ALA A 200 -9.20 15.73 -20.32
C ALA A 200 -9.68 14.27 -20.37
N GLN A 201 -8.89 13.32 -19.85
CA GLN A 201 -9.29 11.91 -19.79
C GLN A 201 -10.18 11.59 -18.58
N VAL A 202 -10.31 12.50 -17.61
CA VAL A 202 -11.00 12.24 -16.33
C VAL A 202 -12.11 13.23 -16.00
N LEU A 203 -12.12 14.41 -16.63
CA LEU A 203 -13.22 15.37 -16.52
C LEU A 203 -14.18 15.21 -17.69
N GLN A 204 -15.47 15.17 -17.40
CA GLN A 204 -16.52 15.39 -18.39
C GLN A 204 -16.90 16.86 -18.34
N SER A 205 -16.90 17.50 -19.51
CA SER A 205 -17.38 18.88 -19.73
C SER A 205 -18.89 18.96 -19.76
#